data_AF-A0A317U3X6-F1
#
_entry.id   AF-A0A317U3X6-F1
#
_cell.length_a   1.000
_cell.length_b   1.000
_cell.length_c   1.000
_cell.angle_alpha   90.00
_cell.angle_beta   90.00
_cell.angle_gamma   90.00
#
_symmetry.space_group_name_H-M   'P 1'
#
loop_
_entity.id
_entity.type
_entity.pdbx_description
1 polymer ?
#
loop_
_entity_poly.entity_id
_entity_poly.type
_entity_poly.pdbx_seq_one_letter_code
_entity_poly.pdbx_strand_id
1 'polypeptide(L)'
;MADEEITTTSWFSRLKEALLGIFIGIALIIGAIVLVFWNEQHSLHMAQSLAQTKNILIAVPNAPINKQNNLKVIYLSGLATTKDHLEDSLLGITVNAISLNRKVEMYQWKQKTETRTESQLGGSEKHITTYSYDKVWSERLIDSSNFKTPEGHQNPKSMPIQSQVHFAKTVTVGDFLLPDTLVKQIDISQPINLAQVNQEALKNQFNKPVTLINNELYLGQDGQSPQLGDIRINLTAVEPQTVSIIAQQIGDTLQEYRAPAGQSVILLSTGQHSPDEMIAQAESQNTLLAWVLRLFSLLLFIGGFSLIMKPLVIMADVVPFIGAVVGFGTGFVAFLLGFSVWLVATAIAWFATRPLMSIGLLIIAVIGSYILILLKTKKSKLSLPETTHN
;
A
#
# COMPACT_ATOMS: atom_id res chain seq x y z
N MET A 1 8.85 -1.77 -32.30
CA MET A 1 8.25 -3.05 -32.74
C MET A 1 8.18 -3.91 -31.49
N ALA A 2 7.06 -4.56 -31.20
CA ALA A 2 6.99 -5.42 -30.02
C ALA A 2 7.70 -6.73 -30.35
N ASP A 3 8.56 -7.20 -29.46
CA ASP A 3 9.25 -8.49 -29.63
C ASP A 3 8.43 -9.57 -28.93
N GLU A 4 8.30 -10.73 -29.57
CA GLU A 4 7.60 -11.86 -29.01
C GLU A 4 8.57 -12.99 -28.72
N GLU A 5 8.59 -13.45 -27.48
CA GLU A 5 9.22 -14.70 -27.09
C GLU A 5 8.16 -15.78 -26.93
N ILE A 6 8.34 -16.87 -27.66
CA ILE A 6 7.49 -18.04 -27.57
C ILE A 6 8.26 -19.10 -26.81
N THR A 7 7.77 -19.47 -25.62
CA THR A 7 8.24 -20.64 -24.90
C THR A 7 7.13 -21.70 -24.85
N THR A 8 7.52 -22.97 -24.89
CA THR A 8 6.57 -24.08 -24.80
C THR A 8 6.92 -24.93 -23.60
N THR A 9 5.95 -25.07 -22.70
CA THR A 9 6.09 -25.90 -21.51
C THR A 9 5.39 -27.22 -21.76
N SER A 10 6.14 -28.32 -21.61
CA SER A 10 5.58 -29.67 -21.80
C SER A 10 4.55 -29.99 -20.72
N TRP A 11 3.54 -30.78 -21.07
CA TRP A 11 2.50 -31.21 -20.15
C TRP A 11 3.04 -31.83 -18.85
N PHE A 12 4.07 -32.68 -18.95
CA PHE A 12 4.68 -33.32 -17.78
C PHE A 12 5.41 -32.32 -16.87
N SER A 13 6.07 -31.31 -17.44
CA SER A 13 6.70 -30.24 -16.67
C SER A 13 5.65 -29.42 -15.91
N ARG A 14 4.56 -29.03 -16.60
CA ARG A 14 3.42 -28.33 -15.98
C ARG A 14 2.85 -29.14 -14.82
N LEU A 15 2.67 -30.45 -15.00
CA LEU A 15 2.15 -31.33 -13.95
C LEU A 15 3.09 -31.41 -12.74
N LYS A 16 4.40 -31.57 -12.96
CA LYS A 16 5.41 -31.59 -11.88
C LYS A 16 5.42 -30.28 -11.09
N GLU A 17 5.38 -29.14 -11.78
CA GLU A 17 5.30 -27.82 -11.13
C GLU A 17 4.00 -27.64 -10.34
N ALA A 18 2.87 -28.13 -10.87
CA ALA A 18 1.60 -28.06 -10.16
C ALA A 18 1.57 -28.94 -8.90
N LEU A 19 2.25 -30.08 -8.90
CA LEU A 19 2.42 -30.90 -7.69
C LEU A 19 3.20 -30.16 -6.61
N LEU A 20 4.27 -29.44 -6.98
CA LEU A 20 4.96 -28.54 -6.04
C LEU A 20 4.05 -27.40 -5.58
N GLY A 21 3.21 -26.89 -6.48
CA GLY A 21 2.20 -25.88 -6.21
C GLY A 21 1.22 -26.25 -5.09
N ILE A 22 0.94 -27.54 -4.86
CA ILE A 22 0.09 -27.99 -3.74
C ILE A 22 0.68 -27.55 -2.40
N PHE A 23 1.98 -27.78 -2.18
CA PHE A 23 2.65 -27.42 -0.92
C PHE A 23 2.65 -25.91 -0.70
N ILE A 24 2.88 -25.15 -1.77
CA ILE A 24 2.80 -23.69 -1.76
C ILE A 24 1.37 -23.25 -1.43
N GLY A 25 0.35 -23.87 -2.04
CA GLY A 25 -1.05 -23.58 -1.78
C GLY A 25 -1.45 -23.82 -0.33
N ILE A 26 -1.01 -24.93 0.27
CA ILE A 26 -1.22 -25.21 1.71
C ILE A 26 -0.54 -24.14 2.58
N ALA A 27 0.71 -23.80 2.28
CA ALA A 27 1.43 -22.75 3.01
C ALA A 27 0.73 -21.38 2.92
N LEU A 28 0.19 -21.02 1.74
CA LEU A 28 -0.59 -19.79 1.55
C LEU A 28 -1.87 -19.79 2.41
N ILE A 29 -2.59 -20.91 2.48
CA ILE A 29 -3.79 -21.02 3.32
C ILE A 29 -3.45 -20.85 4.80
N ILE A 30 -2.37 -21.49 5.27
CA ILE A 30 -1.91 -21.34 6.66
C ILE A 30 -1.51 -19.89 6.95
N GLY A 31 -0.73 -19.28 6.05
CA GLY A 31 -0.34 -17.87 6.16
C GLY A 31 -1.54 -16.92 6.17
N ALA A 32 -2.55 -17.19 5.34
CA ALA A 32 -3.79 -16.41 5.29
C ALA A 32 -4.58 -16.50 6.61
N ILE A 33 -4.64 -17.69 7.23
CA ILE A 33 -5.25 -17.84 8.57
C ILE A 33 -4.51 -16.99 9.59
N VAL A 34 -3.17 -17.11 9.69
CA VAL A 34 -2.35 -16.31 10.61
C VAL A 34 -2.58 -14.81 10.39
N LEU A 35 -2.61 -14.37 9.13
CA LEU A 35 -2.86 -12.99 8.76
C LEU A 35 -4.24 -12.50 9.21
N VAL A 36 -5.30 -13.31 9.05
CA VAL A 36 -6.65 -12.97 9.52
C VAL A 36 -6.67 -12.74 11.03
N PHE A 37 -6.13 -13.68 11.82
CA PHE A 37 -6.13 -13.56 13.28
C PHE A 37 -5.31 -12.35 13.75
N TRP A 38 -4.12 -12.17 13.19
CA TRP A 38 -3.28 -11.01 13.50
C TRP A 38 -3.97 -9.69 13.16
N ASN A 39 -4.59 -9.60 11.98
CA ASN A 39 -5.30 -8.40 11.53
C ASN A 39 -6.49 -8.03 12.43
N GLU A 40 -7.32 -9.01 12.80
CA GLU A 40 -8.49 -8.76 13.66
C GLU A 40 -8.09 -8.33 15.07
N GLN A 41 -7.05 -8.98 15.62
CA GLN A 41 -6.51 -8.62 16.93
C GLN A 41 -5.88 -7.23 16.91
N HIS A 42 -5.04 -6.94 15.91
CA HIS A 42 -4.42 -5.62 15.74
C HIS A 42 -5.47 -4.53 15.59
N SER A 43 -6.44 -4.73 14.70
CA SER A 43 -7.51 -3.75 14.44
C SER A 43 -8.32 -3.44 15.69
N LEU A 44 -8.68 -4.46 16.48
CA LEU A 44 -9.38 -4.27 17.75
C LEU A 44 -8.52 -3.54 18.79
N HIS A 45 -7.29 -4.01 19.03
CA HIS A 45 -6.42 -3.43 20.02
C HIS A 45 -6.09 -1.98 19.69
N MET A 46 -5.92 -1.64 18.40
CA MET A 46 -5.73 -0.26 17.96
C MET A 46 -6.96 0.59 18.26
N ALA A 47 -8.16 0.13 17.91
CA ALA A 47 -9.40 0.85 18.22
C ALA A 47 -9.59 1.08 19.72
N GLN A 48 -9.33 0.07 20.55
CA GLN A 48 -9.37 0.20 22.01
C GLN A 48 -8.30 1.16 22.54
N SER A 49 -7.08 1.12 21.97
CA SER A 49 -5.98 2.01 22.34
C SER A 49 -6.30 3.46 22.01
N LEU A 50 -6.91 3.74 20.87
CA LEU A 50 -7.38 5.07 20.48
C LEU A 50 -8.50 5.57 21.42
N ALA A 51 -9.48 4.73 21.73
CA ALA A 51 -10.55 5.08 22.69
C ALA A 51 -10.00 5.36 24.10
N GLN A 52 -9.07 4.53 24.59
CA GLN A 52 -8.38 4.75 25.86
C GLN A 52 -7.58 6.05 25.85
N THR A 53 -6.86 6.32 24.77
CA THR A 53 -6.09 7.57 24.58
C THR A 53 -7.02 8.78 24.66
N LYS A 54 -8.13 8.76 23.92
CA LYS A 54 -9.15 9.83 23.93
C LYS A 54 -9.69 10.11 25.34
N ASN A 55 -9.90 9.08 26.16
CA ASN A 55 -10.45 9.24 27.52
C ASN A 55 -9.48 9.87 28.53
N ILE A 56 -8.17 9.77 28.32
CA ILE A 56 -7.14 10.32 29.23
C ILE A 56 -6.44 11.56 28.66
N LEU A 57 -6.78 11.93 27.43
CA LEU A 57 -6.19 13.04 26.69
C LEU A 57 -6.48 14.36 27.38
N ILE A 58 -5.46 15.21 27.52
CA ILE A 58 -5.61 16.58 27.99
C ILE A 58 -5.12 17.57 26.93
N ALA A 59 -5.93 18.58 26.61
CA ALA A 59 -5.49 19.68 25.76
C ALA A 59 -4.55 20.60 26.54
N VAL A 60 -3.41 20.96 25.94
CA VAL A 60 -2.39 21.80 26.57
C VAL A 60 -1.93 22.90 25.61
N PRO A 61 -1.51 24.07 26.11
CA PRO A 61 -0.81 25.05 25.28
C PRO A 61 0.53 24.49 24.80
N ASN A 62 1.03 24.98 23.66
CA ASN A 62 2.35 24.62 23.13
C ASN A 62 3.51 25.34 23.84
N ALA A 63 3.24 26.41 24.60
CA ALA A 63 4.19 27.09 25.49
C ALA A 63 3.44 27.87 26.61
N PRO A 64 3.99 27.97 27.84
CA PRO A 64 5.16 27.22 28.33
C PRO A 64 4.84 25.76 28.64
N ILE A 65 5.83 24.87 28.59
CA ILE A 65 5.64 23.46 29.01
C ILE A 65 5.26 23.38 30.50
N ASN A 66 4.18 22.65 30.79
CA ASN A 66 3.86 22.24 32.15
C ASN A 66 4.51 20.88 32.47
N LYS A 67 5.51 20.88 33.37
CA LYS A 67 6.21 19.65 33.80
C LYS A 67 5.29 18.64 34.52
N GLN A 68 4.15 19.06 35.05
CA GLN A 68 3.15 18.17 35.67
C GLN A 68 2.40 17.29 34.65
N ASN A 69 2.57 17.56 33.35
CA ASN A 69 2.00 16.76 32.27
C ASN A 69 2.97 15.68 31.76
N ASN A 70 4.17 15.59 32.32
CA ASN A 70 5.11 14.52 31.99
C ASN A 70 4.46 13.14 32.16
N LEU A 71 4.65 12.27 31.17
CA LEU A 71 4.04 10.94 31.02
C LEU A 71 2.51 10.93 30.83
N LYS A 72 1.84 12.09 30.73
CA LYS A 72 0.43 12.17 30.34
C LYS A 72 0.30 12.24 28.82
N VAL A 73 -0.83 11.75 28.32
CA VAL A 73 -1.22 11.93 26.92
C VAL A 73 -1.76 13.34 26.77
N ILE A 74 -1.13 14.10 25.88
CA ILE A 74 -1.48 15.48 25.62
C ILE A 74 -1.94 15.65 24.17
N TYR A 75 -2.82 16.61 23.98
CA TYR A 75 -3.11 17.22 22.69
C TYR A 75 -2.56 18.64 22.69
N LEU A 76 -1.83 18.99 21.65
CA LEU A 76 -1.40 20.36 21.39
C LEU A 76 -1.48 20.66 19.91
N SER A 77 -1.60 21.95 19.59
CA SER A 77 -1.52 22.44 18.23
C SER A 77 -0.71 23.71 18.19
N GLY A 78 0.00 23.94 17.09
CA GLY A 78 0.79 25.13 16.90
C GLY A 78 1.64 25.09 15.64
N LEU A 79 2.35 26.18 15.40
CA LEU A 79 3.30 26.28 14.30
C LEU A 79 4.52 25.39 14.58
N ALA A 80 4.69 24.33 13.79
CA ALA A 80 5.95 23.60 13.71
C ALA A 80 6.95 24.48 12.97
N THR A 81 8.08 24.77 13.61
CA THR A 81 9.10 25.67 13.08
C THR A 81 10.49 25.16 13.37
N THR A 82 11.48 25.70 12.67
CA THR A 82 12.89 25.38 12.86
C THR A 82 13.73 26.62 12.62
N LYS A 83 14.91 26.67 13.26
CA LYS A 83 15.96 27.65 12.94
C LYS A 83 17.04 27.08 12.03
N ASP A 84 16.93 25.79 11.69
CA ASP A 84 17.88 25.13 10.82
C ASP A 84 17.73 25.65 9.39
N HIS A 85 18.86 25.77 8.71
CA HIS A 85 18.90 26.05 7.29
C HIS A 85 19.29 24.76 6.55
N LEU A 86 18.42 24.30 5.68
CA LEU A 86 18.65 23.13 4.83
C LEU A 86 19.26 23.59 3.51
N GLU A 87 20.30 22.89 3.08
CA GLU A 87 21.05 23.21 1.87
C GLU A 87 20.95 22.05 0.88
N ASP A 88 20.63 22.38 -0.38
CA ASP A 88 20.94 21.54 -1.52
C ASP A 88 22.23 22.07 -2.16
N SER A 89 23.38 21.48 -1.80
CA SER A 89 24.70 21.95 -2.26
C SER A 89 24.90 21.79 -3.77
N LEU A 90 24.13 20.93 -4.44
CA LEU A 90 24.19 20.80 -5.90
C LEU A 90 23.54 22.01 -6.57
N LEU A 91 22.38 22.43 -6.08
CA LEU A 91 21.63 23.55 -6.63
C LEU A 91 22.08 24.91 -6.06
N GLY A 92 22.89 24.89 -4.99
CA GLY A 92 23.31 26.09 -4.28
C GLY A 92 22.15 26.81 -3.58
N ILE A 93 21.11 26.06 -3.19
CA ILE A 93 19.91 26.60 -2.55
C ILE A 93 19.98 26.31 -1.05
N THR A 94 19.80 27.36 -0.26
CA THR A 94 19.66 27.26 1.21
C THR A 94 18.33 27.86 1.64
N VAL A 95 17.53 27.11 2.39
CA VAL A 95 16.21 27.53 2.87
C VAL A 95 16.02 27.20 4.35
N ASN A 96 15.29 28.04 5.08
CA ASN A 96 14.83 27.71 6.42
C ASN A 96 13.53 26.89 6.30
N ALA A 97 13.64 25.57 6.42
CA ALA A 97 12.54 24.64 6.17
C ALA A 97 12.65 23.38 7.06
N ILE A 98 11.52 22.75 7.35
CA ILE A 98 11.41 21.49 8.09
C ILE A 98 11.99 20.34 7.25
N SER A 99 11.73 20.33 5.94
CA SER A 99 12.37 19.40 5.02
C SER A 99 12.61 20.04 3.65
N LEU A 100 13.61 19.53 2.93
CA LEU A 100 14.00 19.93 1.59
C LEU A 100 14.15 18.67 0.73
N ASN A 101 13.35 18.57 -0.33
CA ASN A 101 13.25 17.41 -1.19
C ASN A 101 13.62 17.77 -2.64
N ARG A 102 14.78 17.29 -3.08
CA ARG A 102 15.18 17.30 -4.49
C ARG A 102 14.67 16.03 -5.14
N LYS A 103 13.72 16.17 -6.07
CA LYS A 103 13.24 15.09 -6.91
C LYS A 103 13.92 15.16 -8.28
N VAL A 104 14.54 14.05 -8.69
CA VAL A 104 15.30 13.96 -9.94
C VAL A 104 14.77 12.80 -10.75
N GLU A 105 14.49 13.05 -12.02
CA GLU A 105 14.05 12.01 -12.96
C GLU A 105 14.92 12.03 -14.20
N MET A 106 15.20 10.86 -14.76
CA MET A 106 15.96 10.70 -16.00
C MET A 106 15.08 10.04 -17.06
N TYR A 107 15.09 10.60 -18.27
CA TYR A 107 14.33 10.10 -19.41
C TYR A 107 15.00 8.85 -19.99
N GLN A 108 14.31 7.71 -19.93
CA GLN A 108 14.89 6.39 -20.17
C GLN A 108 13.85 5.47 -20.80
N TRP A 109 14.30 4.47 -21.55
CA TRP A 109 13.47 3.33 -21.93
C TRP A 109 13.04 2.52 -20.71
N LYS A 110 11.81 2.03 -20.74
CA LYS A 110 11.25 1.06 -19.81
C LYS A 110 10.59 -0.05 -20.60
N GLN A 111 11.01 -1.30 -20.33
CA GLN A 111 10.37 -2.48 -20.86
C GLN A 111 9.07 -2.75 -20.08
N LYS A 112 7.98 -2.96 -20.82
CA LYS A 112 6.75 -3.58 -20.36
C LYS A 112 6.72 -5.02 -20.85
N THR A 113 6.30 -5.93 -19.99
CA THR A 113 6.27 -7.35 -20.26
C THR A 113 4.85 -7.84 -20.06
N GLU A 114 4.25 -8.35 -21.11
CA GLU A 114 2.93 -8.98 -21.08
C GLU A 114 3.08 -10.43 -21.51
N THR A 115 2.44 -11.35 -20.79
CA THR A 115 2.49 -12.77 -21.13
C THR A 115 1.10 -13.31 -21.32
N ARG A 116 0.83 -13.85 -22.50
CA ARG A 116 -0.38 -14.60 -22.81
C ARG A 116 -0.05 -16.08 -22.88
N THR A 117 -0.93 -16.91 -22.33
CA THR A 117 -0.78 -18.37 -22.36
C THR A 117 -1.87 -18.97 -23.23
N GLU A 118 -1.49 -19.88 -24.12
CA GLU A 118 -2.39 -20.63 -25.00
C GLU A 118 -2.19 -22.13 -24.78
N SER A 119 -3.27 -22.84 -24.42
CA SER A 119 -3.26 -24.30 -24.29
C SER A 119 -3.28 -24.95 -25.67
N GLN A 120 -2.47 -25.98 -25.88
CA GLN A 120 -2.39 -26.74 -27.13
C GLN A 120 -3.00 -28.14 -27.01
N LEU A 121 -3.36 -28.74 -28.16
CA LEU A 121 -3.74 -30.15 -28.25
C LEU A 121 -2.61 -31.04 -27.69
N GLY A 122 -2.93 -31.93 -26.75
CA GLY A 122 -1.94 -32.74 -26.04
C GLY A 122 -1.45 -32.15 -24.72
N GLY A 123 -1.99 -31.00 -24.29
CA GLY A 123 -1.81 -30.47 -22.93
C GLY A 123 -0.52 -29.67 -22.70
N SER A 124 0.27 -29.35 -23.73
CA SER A 124 1.33 -28.34 -23.62
C SER A 124 0.74 -26.92 -23.55
N GLU A 125 1.50 -26.00 -22.96
CA GLU A 125 1.19 -24.56 -23.00
C GLU A 125 2.21 -23.84 -23.85
N LYS A 126 1.73 -22.92 -24.68
CA LYS A 126 2.54 -21.94 -25.39
C LYS A 126 2.42 -20.61 -24.64
N HIS A 127 3.52 -20.14 -24.06
CA HIS A 127 3.60 -18.80 -23.49
C HIS A 127 4.13 -17.85 -24.55
N ILE A 128 3.34 -16.84 -24.89
CA ILE A 128 3.70 -15.76 -25.79
C ILE A 128 3.95 -14.55 -24.90
N THR A 129 5.22 -14.24 -24.67
CA THR A 129 5.64 -13.06 -23.92
C THR A 129 5.94 -11.93 -24.90
N THR A 130 5.12 -10.90 -24.86
CA THR A 130 5.27 -9.69 -25.66
C THR A 130 6.03 -8.64 -24.84
N TYR A 131 7.13 -8.16 -25.40
CA TYR A 131 7.93 -7.08 -24.85
C TYR A 131 7.65 -5.80 -25.63
N SER A 132 7.18 -4.78 -24.92
CA SER A 132 7.03 -3.43 -25.47
C SER A 132 7.92 -2.46 -24.71
N TYR A 133 8.28 -1.36 -25.36
CA TYR A 133 9.24 -0.40 -24.82
C TYR A 133 8.64 1.00 -24.95
N ASP A 134 8.63 1.72 -23.84
CA ASP A 134 8.21 3.12 -23.78
C ASP A 134 9.30 3.95 -23.15
N LYS A 135 9.46 5.19 -23.60
CA LYS A 135 10.34 6.15 -22.94
C LYS A 135 9.56 6.83 -21.81
N VAL A 136 10.14 6.85 -20.62
CA VAL A 136 9.52 7.38 -19.40
C VAL A 136 10.51 8.24 -18.62
N TRP A 137 9.98 9.17 -17.84
CA TRP A 137 10.74 9.80 -16.74
C TRP A 137 10.75 8.84 -15.55
N SER A 138 11.93 8.55 -15.02
CA SER A 138 12.07 7.67 -13.85
C SER A 138 13.03 8.25 -12.82
N GLU A 139 12.64 8.19 -11.55
CA GLU A 139 13.50 8.56 -10.41
C GLU A 139 14.64 7.55 -10.15
N ARG A 140 14.62 6.40 -10.84
CA ARG A 140 15.64 5.35 -10.70
C ARG A 140 16.31 5.09 -12.03
N LEU A 141 17.57 4.67 -11.97
CA LEU A 141 18.28 4.15 -13.12
C LEU A 141 17.61 2.84 -13.59
N ILE A 142 17.25 2.76 -14.87
CA ILE A 142 16.68 1.55 -15.46
C ILE A 142 17.78 0.84 -16.24
N ASP A 143 18.22 -0.30 -15.72
CA ASP A 143 19.23 -1.13 -16.37
C ASP A 143 18.67 -1.85 -17.61
N SER A 144 18.88 -1.22 -18.77
CA SER A 144 18.53 -1.75 -20.09
C SER A 144 19.31 -3.01 -20.51
N SER A 145 20.37 -3.41 -19.79
CA SER A 145 21.09 -4.66 -20.13
C SER A 145 20.25 -5.92 -19.87
N ASN A 146 19.24 -5.80 -19.00
CA ASN A 146 18.28 -6.87 -18.71
C ASN A 146 17.05 -6.82 -19.64
N PHE A 147 17.03 -5.93 -20.63
CA PHE A 147 15.94 -5.92 -21.61
C PHE A 147 16.03 -7.13 -22.52
N LYS A 148 14.87 -7.60 -23.01
CA LYS A 148 14.83 -8.70 -23.96
C LYS A 148 15.57 -8.34 -25.25
N THR A 149 15.36 -7.11 -25.72
CA THR A 149 16.01 -6.54 -26.90
C THR A 149 16.65 -5.20 -26.53
N PRO A 150 17.89 -5.22 -26.00
CA PRO A 150 18.60 -4.00 -25.66
C PRO A 150 18.96 -3.16 -26.89
N GLU A 151 19.10 -3.79 -28.06
CA GLU A 151 19.39 -3.13 -29.33
C GLU A 151 18.29 -2.13 -29.70
N GLY A 152 18.64 -0.83 -29.76
CA GLY A 152 17.68 0.26 -29.99
C GLY A 152 16.99 0.78 -28.73
N HIS A 153 17.20 0.12 -27.58
CA HIS A 153 16.61 0.46 -26.28
C HIS A 153 17.65 0.71 -25.18
N GLN A 154 18.85 1.17 -25.57
CA GLN A 154 19.92 1.39 -24.62
C GLN A 154 19.65 2.63 -23.74
N ASN A 155 19.73 2.43 -22.43
CA ASN A 155 19.74 3.51 -21.45
C ASN A 155 21.18 3.88 -21.06
N PRO A 156 21.39 5.10 -20.54
CA PRO A 156 22.63 5.45 -19.85
C PRO A 156 22.99 4.41 -18.76
N LYS A 157 24.29 4.20 -18.54
CA LYS A 157 24.79 3.25 -17.52
C LYS A 157 24.78 3.82 -16.10
N SER A 158 24.56 5.12 -15.96
CA SER A 158 24.56 5.82 -14.68
C SER A 158 23.58 6.99 -14.73
N MET A 159 23.02 7.33 -13.58
CA MET A 159 22.23 8.54 -13.38
C MET A 159 23.05 9.48 -12.47
N PRO A 160 23.65 10.55 -13.03
CA PRO A 160 24.69 11.34 -12.34
C PRO A 160 24.15 12.20 -11.19
N ILE A 161 22.83 12.40 -11.14
CA ILE A 161 22.15 13.18 -10.10
C ILE A 161 21.05 12.31 -9.50
N GLN A 162 20.97 12.25 -8.18
CA GLN A 162 20.00 11.43 -7.45
C GLN A 162 19.03 12.31 -6.66
N SER A 163 17.79 11.83 -6.52
CA SER A 163 16.83 12.40 -5.58
C SER A 163 17.39 12.36 -4.16
N GLN A 164 17.05 13.37 -3.36
CA GLN A 164 17.55 13.48 -1.99
C GLN A 164 16.57 14.26 -1.12
N VAL A 165 16.37 13.79 0.11
CA VAL A 165 15.53 14.46 1.12
C VAL A 165 16.38 14.77 2.33
N HIS A 166 16.32 16.01 2.80
CA HIS A 166 16.95 16.47 4.03
C HIS A 166 15.88 16.94 4.99
N PHE A 167 16.07 16.67 6.28
CA PHE A 167 15.19 17.12 7.35
C PHE A 167 15.97 18.03 8.29
N ALA A 168 15.29 19.03 8.85
CA ALA A 168 15.81 19.81 9.96
C ALA A 168 16.03 18.91 11.17
N LYS A 169 17.13 19.15 11.90
CA LYS A 169 17.50 18.39 13.10
C LYS A 169 16.72 18.86 14.32
N THR A 170 16.37 20.15 14.36
CA THR A 170 15.66 20.78 15.47
C THR A 170 14.37 21.40 14.95
N VAL A 171 13.26 20.71 15.15
CA VAL A 171 11.91 21.19 14.81
C VAL A 171 11.11 21.27 16.10
N THR A 172 10.49 22.41 16.37
CA THR A 172 9.71 22.61 17.59
C THR A 172 8.29 23.06 17.30
N VAL A 173 7.38 22.76 18.23
CA VAL A 173 6.03 23.34 18.29
C VAL A 173 5.92 24.05 19.64
N GLY A 174 6.05 25.37 19.63
CA GLY A 174 6.26 26.13 20.86
C GLY A 174 7.54 25.66 21.56
N ASP A 175 7.41 25.24 22.82
CA ASP A 175 8.52 24.77 23.64
C ASP A 175 8.83 23.27 23.44
N PHE A 176 7.99 22.52 22.71
CA PHE A 176 8.17 21.08 22.50
C PHE A 176 9.10 20.79 21.32
N LEU A 177 10.15 19.99 21.53
CA LEU A 177 11.00 19.43 20.48
C LEU A 177 10.33 18.19 19.86
N LEU A 178 10.15 18.19 18.54
CA LEU A 178 9.55 17.06 17.83
C LEU A 178 10.58 15.95 17.55
N PRO A 179 10.26 14.67 17.82
CA PRO A 179 11.08 13.55 17.37
C PRO A 179 11.00 13.39 15.85
N ASP A 180 12.03 12.78 15.26
CA ASP A 180 12.12 12.50 13.81
C ASP A 180 10.88 11.80 13.22
N THR A 181 10.24 10.94 14.01
CA THR A 181 9.02 10.22 13.61
C THR A 181 7.85 11.15 13.34
N LEU A 182 7.75 12.27 14.08
CA LEU A 182 6.74 13.31 13.83
C LEU A 182 7.18 14.28 12.74
N VAL A 183 8.46 14.68 12.71
CA VAL A 183 8.99 15.58 11.69
C VAL A 183 8.73 15.04 10.27
N LYS A 184 8.90 13.72 10.07
CA LYS A 184 8.66 13.05 8.78
C LYS A 184 7.19 12.96 8.36
N GLN A 185 6.25 13.22 9.27
CA GLN A 185 4.81 13.25 8.97
C GLN A 185 4.33 14.63 8.52
N ILE A 186 5.18 15.66 8.59
CA ILE A 186 4.87 17.01 8.12
C ILE A 186 5.20 17.08 6.63
N ASP A 187 4.19 16.96 5.77
CA ASP A 187 4.37 16.63 4.35
C ASP A 187 3.78 17.65 3.36
N ILE A 188 3.06 18.67 3.82
CA ILE A 188 2.59 19.75 2.92
C ILE A 188 3.80 20.58 2.47
N SER A 189 4.27 20.28 1.27
CA SER A 189 5.43 20.94 0.64
C SER A 189 5.02 21.99 -0.39
N GLN A 190 5.86 23.01 -0.55
CA GLN A 190 5.75 24.04 -1.59
C GLN A 190 6.94 23.98 -2.55
N PRO A 191 6.76 24.32 -3.84
CA PRO A 191 7.86 24.39 -4.79
C PRO A 191 8.81 25.54 -4.45
N ILE A 192 10.13 25.29 -4.51
CA ILE A 192 11.15 26.31 -4.36
C ILE A 192 11.40 26.98 -5.71
N ASN A 193 11.55 28.31 -5.72
CA ASN A 193 11.90 29.05 -6.93
C ASN A 193 13.33 28.70 -7.37
N LEU A 194 13.45 28.03 -8.52
CA LEU A 194 14.72 27.61 -9.11
C LEU A 194 15.36 28.66 -10.05
N ALA A 195 14.73 29.83 -10.23
CA ALA A 195 15.29 30.92 -11.04
C ALA A 195 16.63 31.45 -10.52
N GLN A 196 16.91 31.26 -9.23
CA GLN A 196 18.18 31.66 -8.59
C GLN A 196 19.33 30.66 -8.79
N VAL A 197 19.05 29.47 -9.33
CA VAL A 197 20.09 28.43 -9.50
C VAL A 197 21.08 28.85 -10.58
N ASN A 198 22.37 28.67 -10.31
CA ASN A 198 23.43 28.91 -11.28
C ASN A 198 23.45 27.80 -12.36
N GLN A 199 22.69 28.03 -13.44
CA GLN A 199 22.58 27.11 -14.56
C GLN A 199 23.92 26.90 -15.29
N GLU A 200 24.79 27.91 -15.34
CA GLU A 200 26.12 27.79 -15.96
C GLU A 200 27.04 26.86 -15.17
N ALA A 201 26.99 26.93 -13.84
CA ALA A 201 27.75 26.01 -12.97
C ALA A 201 27.32 24.56 -13.18
N LEU A 202 26.00 24.29 -13.19
CA LEU A 202 25.46 22.96 -13.48
C LEU A 202 25.83 22.49 -14.90
N LYS A 203 25.74 23.39 -15.89
CA LYS A 203 26.13 23.10 -17.27
C LYS A 203 27.59 22.66 -17.35
N ASN A 204 28.48 23.37 -16.67
CA ASN A 204 29.91 23.05 -16.64
C ASN A 204 30.20 21.75 -15.87
N GLN A 205 29.50 21.51 -14.76
CA GLN A 205 29.67 20.31 -13.94
C GLN A 205 29.24 19.03 -14.64
N PHE A 206 28.11 19.06 -15.37
CA PHE A 206 27.55 17.88 -16.04
C PHE A 206 27.80 17.83 -17.54
N ASN A 207 28.43 18.86 -18.11
CA ASN A 207 28.66 19.01 -19.54
C ASN A 207 27.38 18.85 -20.38
N LYS A 208 26.27 19.42 -19.90
CA LYS A 208 24.94 19.39 -20.54
C LYS A 208 24.30 20.77 -20.49
N PRO A 209 23.58 21.24 -21.53
CA PRO A 209 22.80 22.46 -21.43
C PRO A 209 21.79 22.35 -20.28
N VAL A 210 21.60 23.44 -19.55
CA VAL A 210 20.64 23.53 -18.45
C VAL A 210 19.69 24.68 -18.75
N THR A 211 18.39 24.42 -18.68
CA THR A 211 17.34 25.42 -18.88
C THR A 211 16.31 25.30 -17.76
N LEU A 212 15.65 26.42 -17.44
CA LEU A 212 14.54 26.44 -16.48
C LEU A 212 13.21 26.44 -17.25
N ILE A 213 12.37 25.43 -17.03
CA ILE A 213 11.07 25.28 -17.68
C ILE A 213 10.02 25.04 -16.59
N ASN A 214 9.03 25.93 -16.46
CA ASN A 214 7.94 25.78 -15.47
C ASN A 214 8.42 25.51 -14.03
N ASN A 215 9.48 26.19 -13.59
CA ASN A 215 10.13 25.99 -12.28
C ASN A 215 10.74 24.58 -12.07
N GLU A 216 11.13 23.91 -13.15
CA GLU A 216 11.88 22.67 -13.17
C GLU A 216 13.19 22.89 -13.96
N LEU A 217 14.31 22.43 -13.43
CA LEU A 217 15.58 22.47 -14.15
C LEU A 217 15.66 21.29 -15.09
N TYR A 218 15.81 21.58 -16.37
CA TYR A 218 15.98 20.60 -17.43
C TYR A 218 17.44 20.55 -17.88
N LEU A 219 18.05 19.37 -17.82
CA LEU A 219 19.42 19.12 -18.28
C LEU A 219 19.37 18.29 -19.55
N GLY A 220 19.42 18.97 -20.69
CA GLY A 220 19.29 18.42 -22.04
C GLY A 220 19.18 19.52 -23.09
N GLN A 221 19.15 19.15 -24.37
CA GLN A 221 19.14 20.13 -25.46
C GLN A 221 17.80 20.87 -25.62
N ASP A 222 16.69 20.13 -25.58
CA ASP A 222 15.33 20.67 -25.75
C ASP A 222 14.34 19.94 -24.86
N GLY A 223 13.71 20.66 -23.92
CA GLY A 223 12.72 20.10 -23.01
C GLY A 223 11.41 19.68 -23.68
N GLN A 224 11.09 20.19 -24.87
CA GLN A 224 9.93 19.74 -25.64
C GLN A 224 10.19 18.44 -26.40
N SER A 225 11.46 18.09 -26.61
CA SER A 225 11.91 16.91 -27.37
C SER A 225 12.94 16.10 -26.57
N PRO A 226 12.55 15.46 -25.45
CA PRO A 226 13.50 14.86 -24.52
C PRO A 226 14.30 13.71 -25.12
N GLN A 227 15.59 13.68 -24.81
CA GLN A 227 16.53 12.65 -25.24
C GLN A 227 16.89 11.69 -24.11
N LEU A 228 17.34 10.48 -24.47
CA LEU A 228 17.71 9.47 -23.48
C LEU A 228 18.85 9.98 -22.59
N GLY A 229 18.65 9.91 -21.29
CA GLY A 229 19.58 10.42 -20.30
C GLY A 229 19.44 11.91 -19.98
N ASP A 230 18.48 12.61 -20.59
CA ASP A 230 18.10 13.94 -20.14
C ASP A 230 17.51 13.85 -18.72
N ILE A 231 17.78 14.87 -17.91
CA ILE A 231 17.42 14.89 -16.50
C ILE A 231 16.52 16.09 -16.26
N ARG A 232 15.51 15.90 -15.41
CA ARG A 232 14.73 16.99 -14.86
C ARG A 232 14.81 16.99 -13.34
N ILE A 233 14.91 18.17 -12.76
CA ILE A 233 15.08 18.37 -11.31
C ILE A 233 14.02 19.35 -10.82
N ASN A 234 13.26 18.89 -9.84
CA ASN A 234 12.34 19.71 -9.07
C ASN A 234 12.83 19.76 -7.61
N LEU A 235 12.57 20.87 -6.93
CA LEU A 235 12.91 21.08 -5.53
C LEU A 235 11.67 21.58 -4.79
N THR A 236 11.27 20.86 -3.75
CA THR A 236 10.19 21.29 -2.85
C THR A 236 10.69 21.38 -1.42
N ALA A 237 10.07 22.25 -0.63
CA ALA A 237 10.37 22.39 0.79
C ALA A 237 9.10 22.35 1.62
N VAL A 238 9.19 21.78 2.81
CA VAL A 238 8.16 21.87 3.85
C VAL A 238 8.52 23.04 4.74
N GLU A 239 7.84 24.17 4.53
CA GLU A 239 8.02 25.38 5.35
C GLU A 239 7.38 25.22 6.73
N PRO A 240 7.72 26.10 7.71
CA PRO A 240 7.04 26.15 8.98
C PRO A 240 5.52 26.22 8.80
N GLN A 241 4.81 25.27 9.39
CA GLN A 241 3.37 25.14 9.21
C GLN A 241 2.69 24.65 10.48
N THR A 242 1.40 24.91 10.58
CA THR A 242 0.63 24.51 11.75
C THR A 242 0.42 23.00 11.74
N VAL A 243 0.58 22.36 12.89
CA VAL A 243 0.32 20.93 13.10
C VAL A 243 -0.47 20.72 14.37
N SER A 244 -1.24 19.65 14.39
CA SER A 244 -1.96 19.16 15.57
C SER A 244 -1.40 17.79 15.96
N ILE A 245 -1.12 17.58 17.24
CA ILE A 245 -0.39 16.41 17.74
C ILE A 245 -1.11 15.79 18.93
N ILE A 246 -1.25 14.46 18.92
CA ILE A 246 -1.62 13.64 20.08
C ILE A 246 -0.43 12.73 20.40
N ALA A 247 0.16 12.89 21.58
CA ALA A 247 1.33 12.12 21.99
C ALA A 247 1.45 12.07 23.53
N GLN A 248 2.34 11.22 24.04
CA GLN A 248 2.73 11.28 25.45
C GLN A 248 3.86 12.30 25.61
N GLN A 249 3.72 13.22 26.58
CA GLN A 249 4.80 14.14 26.91
C GLN A 249 5.93 13.41 27.65
N ILE A 250 7.18 13.65 27.25
CA ILE A 250 8.37 13.24 28.00
C ILE A 250 9.36 14.40 28.07
N GLY A 251 9.47 15.03 29.23
CA GLY A 251 10.24 16.26 29.41
C GLY A 251 9.71 17.39 28.52
N ASP A 252 10.55 17.79 27.57
CA ASP A 252 10.31 18.79 26.52
C ASP A 252 10.12 18.19 25.12
N THR A 253 9.98 16.86 25.02
CA THR A 253 9.69 16.18 23.76
C THR A 253 8.43 15.32 23.88
N LEU A 254 8.12 14.60 22.79
CA LEU A 254 6.92 13.81 22.60
C LEU A 254 7.31 12.40 22.22
N GLN A 255 6.56 11.42 22.71
CA GLN A 255 6.77 10.01 22.38
C GLN A 255 5.45 9.28 22.17
N GLU A 256 5.56 8.05 21.66
CA GLU A 256 4.44 7.12 21.58
C GLU A 256 3.86 6.83 22.96
N TYR A 257 2.54 6.95 23.08
CA TYR A 257 1.80 6.47 24.23
C TYR A 257 1.50 4.98 24.09
N ARG A 258 2.02 4.14 24.99
CA ARG A 258 1.65 2.72 25.04
C ARG A 258 0.33 2.55 25.78
N ALA A 259 -0.76 2.39 25.04
CA ALA A 259 -2.08 2.18 25.65
C ALA A 259 -2.18 0.79 26.32
N PRO A 260 -3.00 0.64 27.38
CA PRO A 260 -3.24 -0.66 28.03
C PRO A 260 -3.72 -1.76 27.09
N ALA A 261 -4.49 -1.42 26.04
CA ALA A 261 -4.91 -2.37 25.01
C ALA A 261 -3.75 -2.90 24.13
N GLY A 262 -2.54 -2.36 24.29
CA GLY A 262 -1.31 -2.94 23.74
C GLY A 262 -0.85 -2.36 22.41
N GLN A 263 -1.49 -1.32 21.88
CA GLN A 263 -0.96 -0.56 20.74
C GLN A 263 -0.36 0.77 21.21
N SER A 264 0.64 1.22 20.46
CA SER A 264 1.24 2.54 20.62
C SER A 264 0.40 3.57 19.86
N VAL A 265 0.20 4.76 20.43
CA VAL A 265 -0.50 5.87 19.81
C VAL A 265 0.39 7.10 19.80
N ILE A 266 0.67 7.60 18.60
CA ILE A 266 1.25 8.91 18.34
C ILE A 266 0.64 9.39 17.03
N LEU A 267 0.02 10.56 17.03
CA LEU A 267 -0.69 11.08 15.87
C LEU A 267 -0.23 12.50 15.58
N LEU A 268 0.03 12.79 14.30
CA LEU A 268 0.24 14.12 13.80
C LEU A 268 -0.64 14.34 12.58
N SER A 269 -1.33 15.48 12.56
CA SER A 269 -2.05 15.96 11.39
C SER A 269 -1.54 17.35 11.04
N THR A 270 -1.21 17.58 9.77
CA THR A 270 -0.87 18.90 9.25
C THR A 270 -2.12 19.77 9.23
N GLY A 271 -2.04 20.99 9.77
CA GLY A 271 -3.17 21.90 9.95
C GLY A 271 -3.71 21.93 11.38
N GLN A 272 -4.80 22.69 11.55
CA GLN A 272 -5.56 22.76 12.80
C GLN A 272 -6.65 21.70 12.79
N HIS A 273 -6.53 20.69 13.64
CA HIS A 273 -7.48 19.60 13.78
C HIS A 273 -7.79 19.38 15.25
N SER A 274 -9.07 19.21 15.57
CA SER A 274 -9.49 18.85 16.92
C SER A 274 -9.00 17.44 17.29
N PRO A 275 -8.87 17.13 18.59
CA PRO A 275 -8.58 15.79 19.06
C PRO A 275 -9.51 14.71 18.50
N ASP A 276 -10.81 15.05 18.42
CA ASP A 276 -11.84 14.12 17.94
C ASP A 276 -11.67 13.79 16.46
N GLU A 277 -11.32 14.77 15.63
CA GLU A 277 -11.05 14.56 14.21
C GLU A 277 -9.79 13.70 14.02
N MET A 278 -8.73 13.94 14.78
CA MET A 278 -7.49 13.16 14.69
C MET A 278 -7.71 11.69 15.08
N ILE A 279 -8.44 11.45 16.17
CA ILE A 279 -8.78 10.09 16.61
C ILE A 279 -9.70 9.41 15.58
N ALA A 280 -10.73 10.10 15.07
CA ALA A 280 -11.62 9.55 14.05
C ALA A 280 -10.88 9.21 12.74
N GLN A 281 -9.91 10.05 12.34
CA GLN A 281 -9.04 9.79 11.20
C GLN A 281 -8.21 8.51 11.42
N ALA A 282 -7.60 8.35 12.61
CA ALA A 282 -6.84 7.15 12.95
C ALA A 282 -7.72 5.88 13.00
N GLU A 283 -8.94 5.97 13.52
CA GLU A 283 -9.92 4.87 13.51
C GLU A 283 -10.33 4.48 12.08
N SER A 284 -10.53 5.47 11.21
CA SER A 284 -10.83 5.26 9.79
C SER A 284 -9.67 4.57 9.06
N GLN A 285 -8.42 5.02 9.29
CA GLN A 285 -7.22 4.38 8.72
C GLN A 285 -7.06 2.93 9.20
N ASN A 286 -7.25 2.68 10.50
CA ASN A 286 -7.22 1.34 11.06
C ASN A 286 -8.31 0.43 10.46
N THR A 287 -9.51 1.00 10.23
CA THR A 287 -10.61 0.29 9.59
C THR A 287 -10.29 -0.03 8.12
N LEU A 288 -9.78 0.94 7.37
CA LEU A 288 -9.38 0.76 5.97
C LEU A 288 -8.29 -0.30 5.83
N LEU A 289 -7.25 -0.25 6.67
CA LEU A 289 -6.18 -1.25 6.69
C LEU A 289 -6.74 -2.65 6.96
N ALA A 290 -7.65 -2.78 7.94
CA ALA A 290 -8.28 -4.05 8.24
C ALA A 290 -9.09 -4.60 7.04
N TRP A 291 -9.79 -3.75 6.30
CA TRP A 291 -10.51 -4.14 5.08
C TRP A 291 -9.58 -4.55 3.94
N VAL A 292 -8.50 -3.81 3.71
CA VAL A 292 -7.49 -4.14 2.69
C VAL A 292 -6.84 -5.49 3.01
N LEU A 293 -6.46 -5.73 4.27
CA LEU A 293 -5.88 -7.01 4.70
C LEU A 293 -6.88 -8.17 4.66
N ARG A 294 -8.18 -7.91 4.88
CA ARG A 294 -9.25 -8.90 4.67
C ARG A 294 -9.41 -9.29 3.21
N LEU A 295 -9.41 -8.31 2.30
CA LEU A 295 -9.46 -8.59 0.86
C LEU A 295 -8.21 -9.36 0.43
N PHE A 296 -7.04 -8.92 0.89
CA PHE A 296 -5.78 -9.60 0.59
C PHE A 296 -5.78 -11.04 1.11
N SER A 297 -6.21 -11.30 2.34
CA SER A 297 -6.28 -12.66 2.88
C SER A 297 -7.29 -13.54 2.14
N LEU A 298 -8.44 -13.00 1.70
CA LEU A 298 -9.38 -13.72 0.84
C LEU A 298 -8.72 -14.15 -0.47
N LEU A 299 -7.96 -13.26 -1.11
CA LEU A 299 -7.21 -13.58 -2.33
C LEU A 299 -6.16 -14.67 -2.10
N LEU A 300 -5.50 -14.68 -0.93
CA LEU A 300 -4.58 -15.75 -0.55
C LEU A 300 -5.29 -17.10 -0.38
N PHE A 301 -6.48 -17.15 0.24
CA PHE A 301 -7.26 -18.39 0.33
C PHE A 301 -7.66 -18.91 -1.05
N ILE A 302 -8.21 -18.04 -1.90
CA ILE A 302 -8.62 -18.40 -3.27
C ILE A 302 -7.40 -18.91 -4.04
N GLY A 303 -6.29 -18.16 -4.03
CA GLY A 303 -5.03 -18.55 -4.68
C GLY A 303 -4.47 -19.88 -4.15
N GLY A 304 -4.53 -20.12 -2.84
CA GLY A 304 -4.11 -21.36 -2.22
C GLY A 304 -4.91 -22.57 -2.71
N PHE A 305 -6.24 -22.48 -2.73
CA PHE A 305 -7.09 -23.54 -3.29
C PHE A 305 -6.92 -23.69 -4.80
N SER A 306 -6.74 -22.60 -5.54
CA SER A 306 -6.45 -22.65 -6.99
C SER A 306 -5.16 -23.41 -7.28
N LEU A 307 -4.11 -23.23 -6.47
CA LEU A 307 -2.85 -23.98 -6.60
C LEU A 307 -3.03 -25.48 -6.29
N ILE A 308 -3.80 -25.82 -5.25
CA ILE A 308 -4.11 -27.20 -4.90
C ILE A 308 -4.88 -27.91 -6.02
N MET A 309 -5.79 -27.21 -6.69
CA MET A 309 -6.61 -27.75 -7.79
C MET A 309 -5.88 -27.76 -9.15
N LYS A 310 -4.76 -27.05 -9.30
CA LYS A 310 -4.02 -26.90 -10.57
C LYS A 310 -3.64 -28.24 -11.23
N PRO A 311 -3.19 -29.29 -10.52
CA PRO A 311 -2.89 -30.58 -11.15
C PRO A 311 -4.10 -31.22 -11.84
N LEU A 312 -5.31 -31.04 -11.29
CA LEU A 312 -6.55 -31.57 -11.88
C LEU A 312 -6.85 -30.90 -13.22
N VAL A 313 -6.66 -29.59 -13.31
CA VAL A 313 -6.83 -28.83 -14.56
C VAL A 313 -5.83 -29.28 -15.62
N ILE A 314 -4.55 -29.41 -15.25
CA ILE A 314 -3.51 -29.84 -16.19
C ILE A 314 -3.77 -31.26 -16.71
N MET A 315 -4.28 -32.17 -15.87
CA MET A 315 -4.67 -33.50 -16.33
C MET A 315 -5.84 -33.45 -17.34
N ALA A 316 -6.76 -32.51 -17.22
CA ALA A 316 -7.88 -32.32 -18.14
C ALA A 316 -7.51 -31.60 -19.44
N ASP A 317 -6.43 -30.79 -19.43
CA ASP A 317 -5.96 -30.00 -20.57
C ASP A 317 -5.43 -30.83 -21.76
N VAL A 318 -5.33 -32.16 -21.64
CA VAL A 318 -4.99 -33.03 -22.78
C VAL A 318 -5.99 -32.85 -23.94
N VAL A 319 -7.25 -32.52 -23.63
CA VAL A 319 -8.29 -32.15 -24.60
C VAL A 319 -8.73 -30.69 -24.38
N PRO A 320 -8.50 -29.77 -25.33
CA PRO A 320 -8.66 -28.32 -25.12
C PRO A 320 -10.04 -27.86 -24.61
N PHE A 321 -11.14 -28.43 -25.12
CA PHE A 321 -12.50 -28.06 -24.69
C PHE A 321 -12.81 -28.53 -23.25
N ILE A 322 -12.28 -29.69 -22.85
CA ILE A 322 -12.46 -30.23 -21.49
C ILE A 322 -11.64 -29.40 -20.50
N GLY A 323 -10.40 -29.04 -20.86
CA GLY A 323 -9.53 -28.18 -20.07
C GLY A 323 -10.16 -26.84 -19.71
N ALA A 324 -10.79 -26.14 -20.68
CA ALA A 324 -11.45 -24.86 -20.42
C ALA A 324 -12.63 -24.97 -19.43
N VAL A 325 -13.47 -26.00 -19.58
CA VAL A 325 -14.62 -26.24 -18.69
C VAL A 325 -14.16 -26.65 -17.29
N VAL A 326 -13.18 -27.53 -17.19
CA VAL A 326 -12.59 -27.97 -15.91
C VAL A 326 -11.85 -26.81 -15.24
N GLY A 327 -11.12 -25.98 -15.99
CA GLY A 327 -10.45 -24.77 -15.48
C GLY A 327 -11.44 -23.77 -14.89
N PHE A 328 -12.53 -23.47 -15.59
CA PHE A 328 -13.59 -22.62 -15.05
C PHE A 328 -14.26 -23.24 -13.81
N GLY A 329 -14.61 -24.54 -13.88
CA GLY A 329 -15.24 -25.26 -12.78
C GLY A 329 -14.37 -25.32 -11.53
N THR A 330 -13.09 -25.65 -11.68
CA THR A 330 -12.12 -25.69 -10.57
C THR A 330 -11.81 -24.29 -10.03
N GLY A 331 -11.75 -23.26 -10.88
CA GLY A 331 -11.64 -21.87 -10.44
C GLY A 331 -12.82 -21.43 -9.58
N PHE A 332 -14.05 -21.78 -10.01
CA PHE A 332 -15.26 -21.52 -9.23
C PHE A 332 -15.28 -22.31 -7.92
N VAL A 333 -14.89 -23.58 -7.93
CA VAL A 333 -14.77 -24.41 -6.71
C VAL A 333 -13.70 -23.84 -5.77
N ALA A 334 -12.55 -23.41 -6.28
CA ALA A 334 -11.50 -22.78 -5.48
C ALA A 334 -11.98 -21.46 -4.86
N PHE A 335 -12.75 -20.66 -5.61
CA PHE A 335 -13.42 -19.48 -5.07
C PHE A 335 -14.38 -19.85 -3.94
N LEU A 336 -15.28 -20.81 -4.15
CA LEU A 336 -16.25 -21.24 -3.13
C LEU A 336 -15.57 -21.78 -1.87
N LEU A 337 -14.57 -22.65 -2.02
CA LEU A 337 -13.80 -23.20 -0.90
C LEU A 337 -12.99 -22.12 -0.19
N GLY A 338 -12.27 -21.28 -0.95
CA GLY A 338 -11.47 -20.19 -0.40
C GLY A 338 -12.34 -19.18 0.36
N PHE A 339 -13.46 -18.77 -0.22
CA PHE A 339 -14.42 -17.89 0.43
C PHE A 339 -15.05 -18.53 1.68
N SER A 340 -15.42 -19.82 1.62
CA SER A 340 -16.02 -20.52 2.77
C SER A 340 -15.04 -20.62 3.93
N VAL A 341 -13.78 -21.03 3.67
CA VAL A 341 -12.75 -21.12 4.71
C VAL A 341 -12.38 -19.74 5.23
N TRP A 342 -12.29 -18.73 4.36
CA TRP A 342 -12.06 -17.34 4.76
C TRP A 342 -13.17 -16.81 5.68
N LEU A 343 -14.44 -17.09 5.38
CA LEU A 343 -15.57 -16.74 6.24
C LEU A 343 -15.47 -17.42 7.61
N VAL A 344 -15.17 -18.72 7.64
CA VAL A 344 -15.02 -19.47 8.90
C VAL A 344 -13.85 -18.92 9.71
N ALA A 345 -12.68 -18.72 9.09
CA ALA A 345 -11.51 -18.16 9.75
C ALA A 345 -11.79 -16.76 10.31
N THR A 346 -12.45 -15.90 9.54
CA THR A 346 -12.82 -14.54 9.97
C THR A 346 -13.85 -14.59 11.11
N ALA A 347 -14.86 -15.46 11.03
CA ALA A 347 -15.85 -15.63 12.08
C ALA A 347 -15.22 -16.13 13.40
N ILE A 348 -14.29 -17.07 13.33
CA ILE A 348 -13.54 -17.55 14.50
C ILE A 348 -12.67 -16.43 15.07
N ALA A 349 -11.94 -15.69 14.22
CA ALA A 349 -11.13 -14.56 14.66
C ALA A 349 -11.98 -13.46 15.33
N TRP A 350 -13.17 -13.16 14.78
CA TRP A 350 -14.12 -12.24 15.40
C TRP A 350 -14.69 -12.78 16.70
N PHE A 351 -14.96 -14.08 16.80
CA PHE A 351 -15.42 -14.69 18.05
C PHE A 351 -14.35 -14.57 19.15
N ALA A 352 -13.07 -14.79 18.80
CA ALA A 352 -11.95 -14.68 19.72
C ALA A 352 -11.68 -13.24 20.18
N THR A 353 -11.88 -12.26 19.29
CA THR A 353 -11.54 -10.85 19.55
C THR A 353 -12.75 -10.02 19.99
N ARG A 354 -13.94 -10.27 19.46
CA ARG A 354 -15.19 -9.50 19.66
C ARG A 354 -16.40 -10.42 19.95
N PRO A 355 -16.37 -11.22 21.03
CA PRO A 355 -17.37 -12.27 21.28
C PRO A 355 -18.82 -11.76 21.30
N LEU A 356 -19.08 -10.57 21.84
CA LEU A 356 -20.43 -9.98 21.88
C LEU A 356 -21.00 -9.69 20.48
N MET A 357 -20.19 -9.14 19.58
CA MET A 357 -20.59 -8.87 18.19
C MET A 357 -20.87 -10.17 17.43
N SER A 358 -20.02 -11.18 17.63
CA SER A 358 -20.20 -12.50 17.03
C SER A 358 -21.46 -13.21 17.52
N ILE A 359 -21.78 -13.14 18.82
CA ILE A 359 -23.01 -13.69 19.38
C ILE A 359 -24.24 -12.98 18.79
N GLY A 360 -24.22 -11.65 18.69
CA GLY A 360 -25.30 -10.87 18.08
C GLY A 360 -25.56 -11.28 16.62
N LEU A 361 -24.51 -11.45 15.82
CA LEU A 361 -24.62 -11.93 14.44
C LEU A 361 -25.18 -13.35 14.35
N LEU A 362 -24.76 -14.26 15.25
CA LEU A 362 -25.31 -15.62 15.32
C LEU A 362 -26.81 -15.62 15.66
N ILE A 363 -27.25 -14.78 16.60
CA ILE A 363 -28.68 -14.62 16.93
C ILE A 363 -29.45 -14.16 15.69
N ILE A 364 -28.96 -13.13 14.99
CA ILE A 364 -29.59 -12.61 13.76
C ILE A 364 -29.67 -13.71 12.69
N ALA A 365 -28.59 -14.49 12.50
CA ALA A 365 -28.55 -15.58 11.53
C ALA A 365 -29.55 -16.71 11.86
N VAL A 366 -29.68 -17.08 13.13
CA VAL A 366 -30.64 -18.09 13.60
C VAL A 366 -32.07 -17.61 13.40
N ILE A 367 -32.39 -16.37 13.81
CA ILE A 367 -33.72 -15.77 13.63
C ILE A 367 -34.06 -15.68 12.14
N GLY A 368 -33.13 -15.20 11.31
CA GLY A 368 -33.32 -15.11 9.86
C GLY A 368 -33.56 -16.48 9.21
N SER A 369 -32.77 -17.49 9.58
CA SER A 369 -32.93 -18.87 9.08
C SER A 369 -34.26 -19.47 9.49
N TYR A 370 -34.68 -19.25 10.74
CA TYR A 370 -35.98 -19.68 11.25
C TYR A 370 -37.14 -19.03 10.48
N ILE A 371 -37.08 -17.72 10.24
CA ILE A 371 -38.09 -17.00 9.42
C ILE A 371 -38.14 -17.57 8.00
N LEU A 372 -37.00 -17.84 7.35
CA LEU A 372 -36.96 -18.42 6.01
C LEU A 372 -37.58 -19.82 5.95
N ILE A 373 -37.33 -20.66 6.96
CA ILE A 373 -37.94 -22.00 7.08
C ILE A 373 -39.46 -21.87 7.26
N LEU A 374 -39.93 -20.93 8.09
CA LEU A 374 -41.35 -20.65 8.26
C LEU A 374 -42.01 -20.17 6.96
N LEU A 375 -41.35 -19.31 6.19
CA LEU A 375 -41.86 -18.82 4.91
C LEU A 375 -41.91 -19.94 3.85
N LYS A 376 -40.88 -20.81 3.77
CA LYS A 376 -40.88 -21.99 2.89
C LYS A 376 -41.98 -22.99 3.25
N THR A 377 -42.17 -23.28 4.54
CA THR A 377 -43.21 -24.22 5.00
C THR A 377 -44.62 -23.66 4.78
N LYS A 378 -44.84 -22.34 4.91
CA LYS A 378 -46.12 -21.68 4.57
C LYS A 378 -46.41 -21.77 3.06
N LYS A 379 -45.41 -21.56 2.21
CA LYS A 379 -45.54 -21.65 0.74
C LYS A 379 -45.78 -23.09 0.26
N SER A 380 -45.18 -24.08 0.94
CA SER A 380 -45.42 -25.51 0.70
C SER A 380 -46.81 -25.98 1.14
N LYS A 381 -47.37 -25.43 2.23
CA LYS A 381 -48.75 -25.74 2.65
C LYS A 381 -49.82 -25.13 1.73
N LEU A 382 -49.54 -24.00 1.09
CA LEU A 382 -50.46 -23.35 0.14
C LEU A 382 -50.54 -24.05 -1.24
N SER A 383 -49.70 -25.05 -1.50
CA SER A 383 -49.55 -25.72 -2.81
C SER A 383 -50.00 -27.19 -2.81
N LEU A 384 -50.60 -27.69 -1.73
CA LEU A 384 -51.25 -29.00 -1.69
C LEU A 384 -52.75 -28.83 -1.99
N PRO A 385 -53.30 -29.41 -3.07
CA PRO A 385 -54.74 -29.43 -3.29
C PRO A 385 -55.41 -30.38 -2.30
N GLU A 386 -56.50 -29.94 -1.68
CA GLU A 386 -57.42 -30.81 -0.93
C GLU A 386 -57.90 -31.93 -1.85
N THR A 387 -57.44 -33.16 -1.59
CA THR A 387 -58.07 -34.35 -2.17
C THR A 387 -59.28 -34.68 -1.30
N THR A 388 -60.44 -34.16 -1.70
CA THR A 388 -61.73 -34.63 -1.24
C THR A 388 -61.98 -36.02 -1.81
N HIS A 389 -61.98 -37.05 -0.95
CA HIS A 389 -62.60 -38.33 -1.26
C HIS A 389 -63.93 -38.41 -0.51
N ASN A 390 -64.99 -38.61 -1.30
CA ASN A 390 -66.38 -38.87 -0.90
C ASN A 390 -66.51 -40.08 0.03
#